data_AF-A0AA38MVS5-F1
#
_entry.id   AF-A0AA38MVS5-F1
#
_cell.length_a   1.000
_cell.length_b   1.000
_cell.length_c   1.000
_cell.angle_alpha   90.00
_cell.angle_beta   90.00
_cell.angle_gamma   90.00
#
_symmetry.space_group_name_H-M   'P 1'
#
loop_
_entity.id
_entity.type
_entity.pdbx_description
1 polymer ?
#
loop_
_entity_poly.entity_id
_entity_poly.type
_entity_poly.pdbx_seq_one_letter_code
_entity_poly.pdbx_strand_id
1 'polypeptide(L)' 'MSLNIGHGIVTVTAVFFIVASYAILFSAILPLTGNVMLDVLANDTHYKYFTLLIIPTGAYFVIANWVGWQYYRNS' A
#
# COMPACT_ATOMS: atom_id res chain seq x y z
N MET A 1 29.39 -19.21 6.80
CA MET A 1 28.52 -18.77 5.68
C MET A 1 27.95 -17.41 6.06
N SER A 2 28.45 -16.32 5.48
CA SER A 2 27.96 -14.97 5.81
C SER A 2 26.60 -14.76 5.13
N LEU A 3 25.55 -14.57 5.93
CA LEU A 3 24.24 -14.19 5.39
C LEU A 3 24.39 -12.84 4.68
N ASN A 4 24.11 -12.79 3.37
CA ASN A 4 24.24 -11.56 2.57
C ASN A 4 22.98 -10.71 2.75
N ILE A 5 22.89 -10.04 3.89
CA ILE A 5 21.69 -9.33 4.38
C ILE A 5 21.18 -8.32 3.35
N GLY A 6 22.08 -7.62 2.63
CA GLY A 6 21.69 -6.63 1.62
C GLY A 6 20.86 -7.23 0.48
N HIS A 7 21.29 -8.38 -0.06
CA HIS A 7 20.52 -9.10 -1.08
C HIS A 7 19.20 -9.61 -0.51
N GLY A 8 19.21 -10.09 0.74
CA GLY A 8 18.00 -10.52 1.43
C GLY A 8 16.95 -9.42 1.52
N ILE A 9 17.34 -8.20 1.91
CA ILE A 9 16.45 -7.04 1.98
C ILE A 9 15.87 -6.73 0.60
N VAL A 10 16.71 -6.65 -0.43
CA VAL A 10 16.26 -6.36 -1.80
C VAL A 10 15.26 -7.40 -2.30
N THR A 11 15.54 -8.68 -2.10
CA THR A 11 14.64 -9.77 -2.49
C THR A 11 13.30 -9.68 -1.77
N VAL A 12 13.31 -9.48 -0.44
CA VAL A 12 12.08 -9.37 0.36
C VAL A 12 11.25 -8.18 -0.08
N THR A 13 11.88 -7.02 -0.29
CA THR A 13 11.19 -5.81 -0.74
C THR A 13 10.61 -5.99 -2.14
N ALA A 14 11.36 -6.57 -3.08
CA ALA A 14 10.85 -6.85 -4.42
C ALA A 14 9.63 -7.80 -4.39
N VAL A 15 9.71 -8.89 -3.64
CA VAL A 15 8.59 -9.83 -3.47
C VAL A 15 7.39 -9.14 -2.85
N PHE A 16 7.59 -8.34 -1.81
CA PHE A 16 6.52 -7.58 -1.18
C PHE A 16 5.79 -6.67 -2.19
N PHE A 17 6.54 -5.89 -2.97
CA PHE A 17 5.93 -4.98 -3.94
C PHE A 17 5.25 -5.71 -5.10
N ILE A 18 5.79 -6.84 -5.57
CA ILE A 18 5.15 -7.66 -6.60
C ILE A 18 3.81 -8.21 -6.09
N VAL A 19 3.81 -8.81 -4.90
CA VAL A 19 2.62 -9.39 -4.28
C VAL A 19 1.56 -8.32 -3.99
N ALA A 20 1.97 -7.19 -3.40
CA ALA A 20 1.07 -6.07 -3.09
C ALA A 20 0.48 -5.46 -4.37
N SER A 21 1.28 -5.29 -5.42
CA SER A 21 0.80 -4.76 -6.70
C SER A 21 -0.20 -5.71 -7.36
N TYR A 22 0.06 -7.02 -7.32
CA TYR A 22 -0.92 -8.01 -7.78
C TYR A 22 -2.24 -7.90 -6.99
N ALA A 23 -2.16 -7.97 -5.65
CA ALA A 23 -3.34 -7.99 -4.79
C ALA A 23 -4.22 -6.74 -4.96
N ILE A 24 -3.59 -5.55 -5.03
CA ILE A 24 -4.31 -4.26 -5.00
C ILE A 24 -4.68 -3.80 -6.41
N LEU A 25 -3.73 -3.80 -7.35
CA LEU A 25 -3.88 -3.14 -8.65
C LEU A 25 -4.25 -4.13 -9.77
N PHE A 26 -3.52 -5.23 -9.89
CA PHE A 26 -3.64 -6.11 -11.07
C PHE A 26 -4.71 -7.20 -10.93
N SER A 27 -5.12 -7.56 -9.70
CA SER A 27 -6.18 -8.53 -9.43
C SER A 27 -7.54 -8.16 -10.05
N ALA A 28 -7.75 -6.88 -10.38
CA ALA A 28 -8.96 -6.42 -11.05
C ALA A 28 -9.04 -6.82 -12.54
N ILE A 29 -7.90 -7.13 -13.16
CA ILE A 29 -7.80 -7.42 -14.60
C ILE A 29 -7.16 -8.77 -14.91
N LEU A 30 -6.42 -9.35 -13.96
CA LEU A 30 -5.81 -10.67 -14.08
C LEU A 30 -6.71 -11.74 -13.44
N PRO A 31 -6.64 -13.00 -13.92
CA PRO A 31 -7.33 -14.10 -13.28
C PRO A 31 -6.79 -14.38 -11.87
N LEU A 32 -7.60 -15.09 -11.08
CA LEU A 32 -7.20 -15.62 -9.78
C LEU A 32 -6.05 -16.61 -9.93
N THR A 33 -5.17 -16.64 -8.94
CA THR A 33 -3.94 -17.43 -8.96
C THR A 33 -4.14 -18.89 -8.56
N GLY A 34 -5.28 -19.22 -7.92
CA GLY A 34 -5.51 -20.51 -7.27
C GLY A 34 -4.83 -20.62 -5.90
N ASN A 35 -4.09 -19.60 -5.46
CA ASN A 35 -3.52 -19.53 -4.13
C ASN A 35 -4.54 -18.90 -3.17
N VAL A 36 -4.97 -19.65 -2.15
CA VAL A 36 -6.00 -19.22 -1.21
C VAL A 36 -5.72 -17.84 -0.59
N MET A 37 -4.48 -17.55 -0.20
CA MET A 37 -4.15 -16.28 0.43
C MET A 37 -4.26 -15.12 -0.56
N LEU A 38 -3.64 -15.25 -1.74
CA LEU A 38 -3.70 -14.21 -2.77
C LEU A 38 -5.12 -14.01 -3.31
N ASP A 39 -5.88 -15.09 -3.45
CA ASP A 39 -7.24 -15.04 -3.97
C ASP A 39 -8.21 -14.41 -2.96
N VAL A 40 -8.02 -14.61 -1.66
CA VAL A 40 -8.77 -13.89 -0.61
C VAL A 40 -8.50 -12.39 -0.70
N LEU A 41 -7.25 -11.97 -0.86
CA LEU A 41 -6.91 -10.56 -1.03
C LEU A 41 -7.45 -9.98 -2.35
N ALA A 42 -7.38 -10.74 -3.44
CA ALA A 42 -7.87 -10.33 -4.75
C ALA A 42 -9.39 -10.08 -4.75
N ASN A 43 -10.14 -10.90 -4.01
CA ASN A 43 -11.60 -10.83 -3.89
C ASN A 43 -12.09 -9.84 -2.81
N ASP A 44 -11.20 -9.20 -2.04
CA ASP A 44 -11.60 -8.18 -1.07
C ASP A 44 -12.14 -6.95 -1.80
N THR A 45 -13.42 -6.63 -1.62
CA THR A 45 -14.07 -5.48 -2.26
C THR A 45 -14.13 -4.22 -1.38
N HIS A 46 -13.75 -4.32 -0.10
CA HIS A 46 -13.97 -3.27 0.89
C HIS A 46 -12.68 -2.55 1.28
N TYR A 47 -11.59 -3.29 1.51
CA TYR A 47 -10.35 -2.75 2.09
C TYR A 47 -9.15 -2.78 1.14
N LYS A 48 -9.22 -3.49 0.00
CA LYS A 48 -8.06 -3.65 -0.89
C LYS A 48 -7.40 -2.34 -1.32
N TYR A 49 -8.18 -1.27 -1.52
CA TYR A 49 -7.66 0.05 -1.92
C TYR A 49 -7.35 0.96 -0.73
N PHE A 50 -7.83 0.64 0.47
CA PHE A 50 -7.66 1.47 1.66
C PHE A 50 -6.17 1.73 1.95
N THR A 51 -5.33 0.70 1.84
CA THR A 51 -3.88 0.80 2.04
C THR A 51 -3.21 1.78 1.06
N LEU A 52 -3.72 1.89 -0.16
CA LEU A 52 -3.19 2.83 -1.16
C LEU A 52 -3.74 4.24 -0.93
N LEU A 53 -5.02 4.35 -0.60
CA LEU A 53 -5.72 5.63 -0.46
C LEU A 53 -5.45 6.32 0.88
N ILE A 54 -5.06 5.60 1.92
CA ILE A 54 -4.72 6.21 3.22
C ILE A 54 -3.53 7.17 3.13
N ILE A 55 -2.61 6.95 2.18
CA ILE A 55 -1.45 7.82 1.97
C ILE A 55 -1.89 9.23 1.54
N PRO A 56 -2.58 9.42 0.39
CA PRO A 56 -3.03 10.74 -0.01
C PRO A 56 -4.10 11.31 0.93
N THR A 57 -5.03 10.49 1.45
CA THR A 57 -6.07 10.98 2.37
C THR A 57 -5.48 11.44 3.70
N GLY A 58 -4.56 10.67 4.28
CA GLY A 58 -3.89 11.02 5.54
C GLY A 58 -2.99 12.24 5.37
N ALA A 59 -2.20 12.30 4.29
CA ALA A 59 -1.37 13.46 3.98
C ALA A 59 -2.23 14.73 3.80
N TYR A 60 -3.32 14.63 3.03
CA TYR A 60 -4.24 15.74 2.83
C TYR A 60 -4.86 16.21 4.15
N PHE A 61 -5.31 15.28 5.00
CA PHE A 61 -5.87 15.60 6.31
C PHE A 61 -4.87 16.38 7.19
N VAL A 62 -3.62 15.93 7.26
CA VAL A 62 -2.56 16.61 8.04
C VAL A 62 -2.27 17.99 7.48
N ILE A 63 -2.12 18.11 6.15
CA ILE A 63 -1.82 19.39 5.48
C ILE A 63 -2.96 20.38 5.70
N ALA A 64 -4.21 19.98 5.48
CA ALA A 64 -5.37 20.84 5.64
C ALA A 64 -5.50 21.36 7.08
N ASN A 65 -5.28 20.50 8.08
CA ASN A 65 -5.27 20.91 9.49
C ASN A 65 -4.15 21.90 9.80
N TRP A 66 -2.93 21.61 9.32
CA TRP A 66 -1.79 22.48 9.56
C TRP A 66 -1.98 23.86 8.93
N VAL A 67 -2.38 23.90 7.65
CA VAL A 67 -2.65 25.14 6.91
C VAL A 67 -3.81 25.90 7.54
N GLY A 68 -4.90 25.23 7.91
CA GLY A 68 -6.03 25.85 8.61
C GLY A 68 -5.62 26.52 9.92
N TRP A 69 -4.72 25.90 10.69
CA TRP A 69 -4.18 26.49 11.91
C TRP A 69 -3.31 27.72 11.65
N GLN A 70 -2.52 27.72 10.56
CA GLN A 70 -1.75 28.90 10.16
C GLN A 70 -2.66 30.09 9.87
N TYR A 71 -3.77 29.87 9.16
CA TYR A 71 -4.75 30.93 8.91
C TYR A 71 -5.44 31.38 10.20
N TYR A 72 -5.86 30.46 11.07
CA TYR A 72 -6.51 30.83 12.34
C TYR A 72 -5.63 31.70 13.26
N ARG A 73 -4.31 31.45 13.29
CA ARG A 73 -3.39 32.20 14.15
C ARG A 73 -2.89 33.52 13.60
N ASN A 74 -2.80 33.64 12.29
CA ASN A 74 -2.11 34.75 11.63
C ASN A 74 -3.04 35.65 10.79
N SER A 75 -4.36 35.45 10.89
CA SER A 75 -5.41 36.30 10.28
C SER A 75 -6.21 36.99 11.37
#